data_AF-A0A960V369-F1
#
_entry.id   AF-A0A960V369-F1
#
_cell.length_a   1.000
_cell.length_b   1.000
_cell.length_c   1.000
_cell.angle_alpha   90.00
_cell.angle_beta   90.00
_cell.angle_gamma   90.00
#
_symmetry.space_group_name_H-M   'P 1'
#
loop_
_entity.id
_entity.type
_entity.pdbx_description
1 polymer ?
#
loop_
_entity_poly.entity_id
_entity_poly.type
_entity_poly.pdbx_seq_one_letter_code
_entity_poly.pdbx_strand_id
1 'polypeptide(L)' 'MRGPWSFGAHMNGGADLSRQSLAEMGNLSSSSVLNILDRQLEADVPAGSYGVLMAMGPGFSAEFLVLQWN' A
#
# COMPACT_ATOMS: atom_id res chain seq x y z
N MET A 1 -17.46 -17.83 -18.00
CA MET A 1 -16.27 -18.41 -17.35
C MET A 1 -15.16 -17.36 -17.36
N ARG A 2 -14.76 -16.81 -16.20
CA ARG A 2 -13.61 -15.89 -16.07
C ARG A 2 -12.40 -16.71 -15.63
N GLY A 3 -11.24 -16.49 -16.25
CA GLY A 3 -10.00 -17.23 -15.96
C GLY A 3 -9.43 -16.92 -14.58
N PRO A 4 -8.50 -17.77 -14.08
CA PRO A 4 -7.97 -17.75 -12.71
C PRO A 4 -7.13 -16.52 -12.32
N TRP A 5 -6.97 -15.54 -13.22
CA TRP A 5 -6.07 -14.39 -13.05
C TRP A 5 -6.77 -13.04 -13.27
N SER A 6 -8.00 -12.88 -12.77
CA SER A 6 -8.70 -11.60 -12.82
C SER A 6 -8.26 -10.70 -11.66
N PHE A 7 -7.05 -10.14 -11.72
CA PHE A 7 -6.63 -9.09 -10.79
C PHE A 7 -7.36 -7.79 -11.13
N GLY A 8 -8.40 -7.48 -10.37
CA GLY A 8 -9.04 -6.17 -10.41
C GLY A 8 -8.05 -5.11 -9.90
N ALA A 9 -7.49 -4.31 -10.80
CA ALA A 9 -6.67 -3.16 -10.45
C ALA A 9 -7.56 -2.03 -9.88
N HIS A 10 -8.03 -2.18 -8.65
CA HIS A 10 -8.49 -1.05 -7.85
C HIS A 10 -7.28 -0.39 -7.17
N MET A 11 -6.37 0.20 -7.96
CA MET A 11 -5.11 0.78 -7.46
C MET A 11 -5.18 2.26 -7.06
N ASN A 12 -6.37 2.86 -6.94
CA ASN A 12 -6.48 4.32 -6.99
C ASN A 12 -6.38 5.05 -5.63
N GLY A 13 -6.08 4.38 -4.50
CA GLY A 13 -6.01 5.05 -3.18
C GLY A 13 -4.62 5.13 -2.54
N GLY A 14 -3.86 4.03 -2.53
CA GLY A 14 -2.66 3.92 -1.69
C GLY A 14 -1.51 4.87 -2.06
N ALA A 15 -1.34 5.17 -3.35
CA ALA A 15 -0.32 6.13 -3.79
C ALA A 15 -0.64 7.57 -3.37
N ASP A 16 -1.92 7.91 -3.29
CA ASP A 16 -2.36 9.26 -2.88
C ASP A 16 -2.21 9.43 -1.37
N LEU A 17 -2.56 8.40 -0.58
CA LEU A 17 -2.26 8.39 0.86
C LEU A 17 -0.76 8.48 1.15
N SER A 18 0.08 7.83 0.32
CA SER A 18 1.54 7.95 0.43
C SER A 18 2.03 9.38 0.19
N ARG A 19 1.51 10.05 -0.86
CA ARG A 19 1.85 11.45 -1.16
C ARG A 19 1.35 12.40 -0.08
N GLN A 20 0.15 12.17 0.43
CA GLN A 20 -0.42 12.96 1.51
C GLN A 20 0.39 12.82 2.81
N SER A 21 0.76 11.58 3.18
CA SER A 21 1.63 11.32 4.34
C SER A 21 2.95 12.06 4.21
N LEU A 22 3.58 12.02 3.04
CA LEU A 22 4.85 12.71 2.81
C LEU A 22 4.69 14.23 2.88
N ALA A 23 3.59 14.78 2.35
CA ALA A 23 3.32 16.21 2.39
C ALA A 23 3.04 16.72 3.81
N GLU A 24 2.35 15.93 4.64
CA GLU A 24 1.96 16.31 6.00
C GLU A 24 3.07 16.08 7.04
N MET A 25 3.83 15.00 6.92
CA MET A 25 4.77 14.55 7.97
C MET A 25 6.20 14.35 7.51
N GLY A 26 6.47 14.43 6.20
CA GLY A 26 7.78 14.13 5.64
C GLY A 26 8.12 12.63 5.67
N ASN A 27 9.39 12.32 5.43
CA ASN A 27 9.89 10.95 5.49
C ASN A 27 10.23 10.58 6.94
N LEU A 28 9.42 9.73 7.54
CA LEU A 28 9.57 9.23 8.91
C LEU A 28 10.53 8.03 9.01
N SER A 29 11.45 7.89 8.04
CA SER A 29 12.26 6.68 7.85
C SER A 29 11.36 5.46 7.61
N SER A 30 11.75 4.28 8.09
CA SER A 30 11.01 3.03 7.98
C SER A 30 9.57 3.10 8.53
N SER A 31 9.31 3.95 9.53
CA SER A 31 7.97 4.14 10.10
C SER A 31 6.96 4.73 9.10
N SER A 32 7.41 5.34 8.00
CA SER A 32 6.52 5.84 6.93
C SER A 32 5.63 4.73 6.36
N VAL A 33 6.15 3.50 6.27
CA VAL A 33 5.43 2.34 5.73
C VAL A 33 4.22 2.00 6.61
N LEU A 34 4.41 1.97 7.93
CA LEU A 34 3.35 1.67 8.88
C LEU A 34 2.31 2.77 8.94
N ASN A 35 2.73 4.04 8.88
CA ASN A 35 1.80 5.16 8.86
C ASN A 35 0.90 5.15 7.61
N ILE A 36 1.46 4.85 6.44
CA ILE A 36 0.69 4.75 5.19
C ILE A 36 -0.25 3.53 5.23
N LEU A 37 0.23 2.40 5.77
CA LEU A 37 -0.59 1.21 5.94
C LEU A 37 -1.78 1.47 6.88
N ASP A 38 -1.56 2.15 8.00
CA ASP A 38 -2.61 2.51 8.96
C ASP A 38 -3.71 3.35 8.30
N ARG A 39 -3.32 4.39 7.55
CA ARG A 39 -4.25 5.21 6.75
C ARG A 39 -5.00 4.40 5.68
N GLN A 40 -4.35 3.39 5.11
CA GLN A 40 -4.98 2.50 4.14
C GLN A 40 -5.95 1.51 4.80
N LEU A 41 -5.72 1.12 6.05
CA LEU A 41 -6.65 0.31 6.85
C LEU A 41 -7.89 1.10 7.29
N GLU A 42 -7.75 2.42 7.48
CA GLU A 42 -8.87 3.34 7.74
C GLU A 42 -9.69 3.63 6.46
N ALA A 43 -9.14 3.36 5.28
CA ALA A 43 -9.88 3.49 4.03
C ALA A 43 -10.85 2.31 3.82
N ASP A 44 -12.00 2.57 3.20
CA ASP A 44 -13.00 1.54 2.87
C ASP A 44 -12.52 0.66 1.70
N VAL A 45 -11.62 -0.28 2.02
CA VAL A 45 -11.08 -1.25 1.08
C VAL A 45 -11.97 -2.50 1.07
N PRO A 46 -12.47 -2.95 -0.09
CA PRO A 46 -13.36 -4.11 -0.14
C PRO A 46 -12.67 -5.38 0.37
N ALA A 47 -13.37 -6.16 1.20
CA ALA A 47 -12.90 -7.47 1.65
C ALA A 47 -12.57 -8.40 0.46
N GLY A 48 -11.54 -9.20 0.63
CA GLY A 48 -10.97 -10.06 -0.41
C GLY A 48 -10.10 -9.34 -1.44
N SER A 49 -10.01 -8.00 -1.40
CA SER A 49 -9.11 -7.24 -2.28
C SER A 49 -7.65 -7.50 -1.95
N TYR A 50 -6.82 -7.43 -2.99
CA TYR A 50 -5.37 -7.53 -2.86
C TYR A 50 -4.70 -6.17 -3.05
N GLY A 51 -3.65 -5.94 -2.29
CA GLY A 51 -2.77 -4.77 -2.42
C GLY A 51 -1.31 -5.16 -2.31
N VAL A 52 -0.42 -4.28 -2.79
CA VAL A 52 1.03 -4.44 -2.65
C VAL A 52 1.57 -3.33 -1.78
N LEU A 53 2.27 -3.69 -0.71
CA LEU A 53 3.05 -2.77 0.11
C LEU A 53 4.51 -2.84 -0.33
N MET A 54 5.11 -1.68 -0.61
CA MET A 54 6.48 -1.58 -1.10
C MET A 54 7.27 -0.60 -0.25
N ALA A 55 8.49 -0.99 0.12
CA ALA A 55 9.42 -0.15 0.84
C ALA A 55 10.81 -0.23 0.20
N MET A 56 11.53 0.89 0.17
CA MET A 56 12.89 0.96 -0.36
C MET A 56 13.78 1.72 0.62
N GLY A 57 14.90 1.10 1.00
CA GLY A 57 15.89 1.67 1.90
C GLY A 57 17.20 2.05 1.18
N PRO A 58 18.11 2.76 1.85
CA PRO A 58 19.45 3.02 1.33
C PRO A 58 20.21 1.69 1.10
N GLY A 59 21.11 1.68 0.11
CA GLY A 59 21.92 0.50 -0.20
C GLY A 59 21.24 -0.53 -1.10
N PHE A 60 20.28 -0.11 -1.94
CA PHE A 60 19.55 -0.95 -2.90
C PHE A 60 18.68 -2.06 -2.28
N SER A 61 18.31 -1.93 -1.00
CA SER A 61 17.33 -2.85 -0.39
C SER A 61 15.91 -2.43 -0.76
N ALA A 62 15.12 -3.39 -1.22
CA ALA A 62 13.69 -3.22 -1.48
C ALA A 62 12.91 -4.42 -0.94
N GLU A 63 11.77 -4.14 -0.33
CA GLU A 63 10.88 -5.12 0.29
C GLU A 63 9.49 -4.98 -0.29
N PHE A 64 8.84 -6.10 -0.57
CA PHE A 64 7.52 -6.17 -1.21
C PHE A 64 6.66 -7.20 -0.48
N LEU A 65 5.44 -6.79 -0.09
CA LEU A 65 4.46 -7.68 0.52
C LEU A 65 3.16 -7.63 -0.28
N VAL A 66 2.57 -8.81 -0.51
CA VAL A 66 1.19 -8.92 -0.98
C VAL A 66 0.28 -9.02 0.23
N LEU A 67 -0.69 -8.13 0.31
CA LEU A 67 -1.68 -8.05 1.38
C LEU A 67 -3.04 -8.44 0.81
N GLN A 68 -3.85 -9.10 1.63
CA GLN A 68 -5.26 -9.37 1.35
C GLN A 68 -6.10 -8.79 2.49
N TRP A 69 -7.11 -8.01 2.15
CA TRP A 69 -8.06 -7.46 3.12
C TRP A 69 -9.11 -8.52 3.47
N ASN A 70 -9.43 -8.64 4.76
CA ASN A 70 -10.43 -9.58 5.28
C ASN A 70 -11.71 -8.85 5.68
#